data_AF-A0AA97BLM4-F1
#
_entry.id   AF-A0AA97BLM4-F1
#
_cell.length_a   1.000
_cell.length_b   1.000
_cell.length_c   1.000
_cell.angle_alpha   90.00
_cell.angle_beta   90.00
_cell.angle_gamma   90.00
#
_symmetry.space_group_name_H-M   'P 1'
#
loop_
_entity.id
_entity.type
_entity.pdbx_description
1 polymer ?
#
loop_
_entity_poly.entity_id
_entity_poly.type
_entity_poly.pdbx_seq_one_letter_code
_entity_poly.pdbx_strand_id
1 'polypeptide(L)'
;MADLNLGNMDGHRDELTKDIFILTRSVISFLDDKHSIISGPFGSGKSAIFNLLKNGSGLLKTYADDLVVTIDEQIQFQELKNDSETFFPNLSERLKYQLLWKFQTCRRVSEEIAKLENFPVGENEEYLGEFLNRTGGQGGYLSVMARLKDLASKFSFKINAKLSDVPVDVELSKDSSKTTKRIELNLDAVIMHASRCIEKRGLRQATVIIDKIDKFVAGEEYQTQRSYIESLLQLEDDLYGEKKIRFKIFIRSDLYDRLDFSALGPDKAEDNTLRLVWSKEEIRSFLAKRIYNALAQRGVWDLDRIIESSDLSDYSLRWYERRLLKDKTIGVSYIAAHIYSKLLGRKPNRRTLHEKVDLTVIGKLFFPELLHECPDGKKKSISYQDFLDTHFLDGNNSCTPRYMLVFLKELFEEANNYYLKSPNVIVTPVLHGGDWVYKLLTPELVYGAYLKAKEKYIRHIAKVDDKWAQNIAELLGKKSNKKTFDYKWIRNNITFVGDANDQALSFLIYLQVIGFFKVRKFDVDIRKRLFELPILYSSASGAVEHDI
;
A
#
# COMPACT_ATOMS: atom_id res chain seq x y z
N MET A 1 -3.10 22.26 -20.36
CA MET A 1 -2.95 21.02 -19.56
C MET A 1 -2.19 21.25 -18.25
N ALA A 2 -1.60 22.43 -18.00
CA ALA A 2 -0.70 22.70 -16.87
C ALA A 2 -1.34 22.54 -15.47
N ASP A 3 -2.67 22.60 -15.36
CA ASP A 3 -3.35 22.56 -14.07
C ASP A 3 -4.24 21.31 -13.85
N LEU A 4 -3.99 20.21 -14.56
CA LEU A 4 -4.77 18.98 -14.37
C LEU A 4 -4.38 18.30 -13.04
N ASN A 5 -5.35 18.15 -12.14
CA ASN A 5 -5.16 17.39 -10.91
C ASN A 5 -5.31 15.88 -11.19
N LEU A 6 -4.18 15.19 -11.31
CA LEU A 6 -4.12 13.73 -11.49
C LEU A 6 -4.03 12.99 -10.15
N GLY A 7 -3.93 13.72 -9.03
CA GLY A 7 -3.78 13.19 -7.69
C GLY A 7 -2.33 13.03 -7.21
N ASN A 8 -2.17 12.47 -6.01
CA ASN A 8 -0.89 12.32 -5.35
C ASN A 8 -0.38 10.87 -5.34
N MET A 9 0.94 10.70 -5.45
CA MET A 9 1.59 9.38 -5.34
C MET A 9 1.57 8.86 -3.90
N ASP A 10 1.48 9.76 -2.92
CA ASP A 10 1.24 9.41 -1.53
C ASP A 10 -0.26 9.38 -1.27
N GLY A 11 -0.80 8.19 -0.97
CA GLY A 11 -2.23 8.01 -0.68
C GLY A 11 -2.70 8.78 0.56
N HIS A 12 -1.79 9.25 1.42
CA HIS A 12 -2.09 10.20 2.51
C HIS A 12 -2.38 11.62 2.06
N ARG A 13 -1.92 12.00 0.87
CA ARG A 13 -2.04 13.35 0.32
C ARG A 13 -2.87 13.38 -0.96
N ASP A 14 -3.47 12.26 -1.33
CA ASP A 14 -4.26 12.15 -2.56
C ASP A 14 -5.75 12.40 -2.26
N GLU A 15 -6.15 13.66 -2.39
CA GLU A 15 -7.53 14.11 -2.12
C GLU A 15 -8.57 13.39 -3.00
N LEU A 16 -8.16 13.01 -4.21
CA LEU A 16 -9.02 12.29 -5.16
C LEU A 16 -9.33 10.86 -4.72
N THR A 17 -8.62 10.32 -3.71
CA THR A 17 -8.83 8.95 -3.23
C THR A 17 -10.27 8.70 -2.83
N LYS A 18 -10.99 9.69 -2.28
CA LYS A 18 -12.39 9.51 -1.84
C LYS A 18 -13.36 9.34 -3.02
N ASP A 19 -13.14 10.08 -4.10
CA ASP A 19 -14.12 10.19 -5.19
C ASP A 19 -13.87 9.18 -6.32
N ILE A 20 -12.60 8.85 -6.57
CA ILE A 20 -12.20 7.98 -7.70
C ILE A 20 -11.50 6.69 -7.25
N PHE A 21 -11.74 6.25 -6.01
CA PHE A 21 -11.26 4.95 -5.54
C PHE A 21 -11.76 3.81 -6.44
N ILE A 22 -10.95 2.75 -6.54
CA ILE A 22 -11.33 1.53 -7.25
C ILE A 22 -11.39 0.40 -6.25
N LEU A 23 -12.58 -0.21 -6.17
CA LEU A 23 -12.78 -1.46 -5.44
C LEU A 23 -12.19 -2.60 -6.27
N THR A 24 -10.89 -2.85 -6.08
CA THR A 24 -10.21 -4.00 -6.68
C THR A 24 -10.71 -5.30 -6.04
N ARG A 25 -10.41 -6.43 -6.66
CA ARG A 25 -10.70 -7.76 -6.10
C ARG A 25 -10.11 -7.91 -4.69
N SER A 26 -8.86 -7.47 -4.48
CA SER A 26 -8.24 -7.48 -3.16
C SER A 26 -9.00 -6.59 -2.18
N VAL A 27 -9.50 -5.42 -2.57
CA VAL A 27 -10.33 -4.59 -1.68
C VAL A 27 -11.68 -5.23 -1.39
N ILE A 28 -12.30 -5.90 -2.37
CA ILE A 28 -13.54 -6.64 -2.12
C ILE A 28 -13.29 -7.74 -1.07
N SER A 29 -12.19 -8.49 -1.17
CA SER A 29 -11.80 -9.46 -0.14
C SER A 29 -11.38 -8.84 1.20
N PHE A 30 -10.88 -7.59 1.19
CA PHE A 30 -10.67 -6.82 2.41
C PHE A 30 -11.99 -6.57 3.15
N LEU A 31 -13.06 -6.24 2.40
CA LEU A 31 -14.40 -5.99 2.94
C LEU A 31 -15.09 -7.23 3.52
N ASP A 32 -14.57 -8.44 3.31
CA ASP A 32 -15.05 -9.66 3.97
C ASP A 32 -14.65 -9.70 5.47
N ASP A 33 -13.75 -8.81 5.90
CA ASP A 33 -13.27 -8.66 7.28
C ASP A 33 -12.66 -9.93 7.91
N LYS A 34 -12.11 -10.82 7.08
CA LYS A 34 -11.50 -12.10 7.51
C LYS A 34 -10.00 -12.02 7.79
N HIS A 35 -9.31 -11.05 7.20
CA HIS A 35 -7.86 -10.98 7.21
C HIS A 35 -7.40 -9.84 8.14
N SER A 36 -6.49 -10.14 9.07
CA SER A 36 -5.86 -9.13 9.93
C SER A 36 -4.60 -8.55 9.33
N ILE A 37 -3.91 -9.28 8.44
CA ILE A 37 -2.67 -8.82 7.80
C ILE A 37 -2.97 -8.40 6.36
N ILE A 38 -2.55 -7.18 5.99
CA ILE A 38 -2.73 -6.63 4.65
C ILE A 38 -1.34 -6.34 4.07
N SER A 39 -0.88 -7.26 3.22
CA SER A 39 0.43 -7.21 2.60
C SER A 39 0.34 -6.64 1.18
N GLY A 40 1.29 -5.81 0.78
CA GLY A 40 1.40 -5.41 -0.62
C GLY A 40 2.70 -4.67 -0.94
N PRO A 41 3.11 -4.60 -2.21
CA PRO A 41 4.31 -3.87 -2.62
C PRO A 41 4.15 -2.36 -2.42
N PHE A 42 5.24 -1.62 -2.64
CA PHE A 42 5.21 -0.16 -2.60
C PHE A 42 4.23 0.39 -3.65
N GLY A 43 3.35 1.31 -3.23
CA GLY A 43 2.35 1.90 -4.14
C GLY A 43 1.11 1.05 -4.42
N SER A 44 0.92 -0.10 -3.76
CA SER A 44 -0.24 -0.99 -3.95
C SER A 44 -1.58 -0.45 -3.43
N GLY A 45 -1.60 0.71 -2.76
CA GLY A 45 -2.83 1.31 -2.21
C GLY A 45 -3.08 1.07 -0.72
N LYS A 46 -2.14 0.46 0.04
CA LYS A 46 -2.25 0.26 1.50
C LYS A 46 -2.66 1.55 2.25
N SER A 47 -1.89 2.62 2.07
CA SER A 47 -2.16 3.91 2.70
C SER A 47 -3.48 4.53 2.25
N ALA A 48 -3.94 4.27 1.02
CA ALA A 48 -5.25 4.73 0.57
C ALA A 48 -6.39 4.02 1.34
N ILE A 49 -6.30 2.69 1.50
CA ILE A 49 -7.26 1.91 2.32
C ILE A 49 -7.23 2.38 3.77
N PHE A 50 -6.03 2.56 4.34
CA PHE A 50 -5.86 3.08 5.70
C PHE A 50 -6.57 4.42 5.89
N ASN A 51 -6.43 5.36 4.95
CA ASN A 51 -7.10 6.66 5.04
C ASN A 51 -8.61 6.58 4.84
N LEU A 52 -9.09 5.66 4.02
CA LEU A 52 -10.52 5.42 3.88
C LEU A 52 -11.12 4.88 5.18
N LEU A 53 -10.41 4.00 5.90
CA LEU A 53 -10.82 3.52 7.23
C LEU A 53 -10.78 4.66 8.26
N LYS A 54 -9.64 5.35 8.37
CA LYS A 54 -9.42 6.45 9.32
C LYS A 54 -10.49 7.55 9.21
N ASN A 55 -10.99 7.81 8.00
CA ASN A 55 -11.98 8.84 7.74
C ASN A 55 -13.43 8.32 7.67
N GLY A 56 -13.69 7.05 8.02
CA GLY A 56 -15.05 6.49 8.00
C GLY A 56 -15.71 6.54 6.63
N SER A 57 -14.97 6.26 5.56
CA SER A 57 -15.50 6.38 4.19
C SER A 57 -16.64 5.39 3.94
N GLY A 58 -17.75 5.88 3.40
CA GLY A 58 -18.90 5.07 2.98
C GLY A 58 -18.59 4.05 1.86
N LEU A 59 -17.40 4.09 1.26
CA LEU A 59 -16.91 3.03 0.36
C LEU A 59 -16.59 1.73 1.12
N LEU A 60 -16.25 1.82 2.40
CA LEU A 60 -15.88 0.70 3.26
C LEU A 60 -17.01 0.36 4.23
N LYS A 61 -18.22 0.13 3.70
CA LYS A 61 -19.45 -0.05 4.49
C LYS A 61 -19.37 -1.10 5.59
N THR A 62 -18.57 -2.16 5.40
CA THR A 62 -18.32 -3.19 6.42
C THR A 62 -17.82 -2.60 7.74
N TYR A 63 -17.12 -1.47 7.69
CA TYR A 63 -16.49 -0.80 8.83
C TYR A 63 -17.26 0.46 9.29
N ALA A 64 -18.47 0.69 8.79
CA ALA A 64 -19.21 1.92 9.08
C ALA A 64 -19.59 2.04 10.57
N ASP A 65 -19.87 0.91 11.22
CA ASP A 65 -20.28 0.85 12.64
C ASP A 65 -19.12 0.45 13.57
N ASP A 66 -17.88 0.54 13.08
CA ASP A 66 -16.67 0.22 13.85
C ASP A 66 -16.11 1.45 14.54
N LEU A 67 -15.55 1.24 15.74
CA LEU A 67 -14.64 2.21 16.33
C LEU A 67 -13.26 2.05 15.67
N VAL A 68 -12.92 2.95 14.75
CA VAL A 68 -11.62 2.91 14.07
C VAL A 68 -10.54 3.49 14.99
N VAL A 69 -9.57 2.64 15.38
CA VAL A 69 -8.48 3.01 16.28
C VAL A 69 -7.18 3.06 15.51
N THR A 70 -6.61 4.26 15.33
CA THR A 70 -5.34 4.42 14.60
C THR A 70 -4.13 4.30 15.52
N ILE A 71 -3.15 3.53 15.07
CA ILE A 71 -1.79 3.52 15.63
C ILE A 71 -0.84 4.01 14.53
N ASP A 72 -0.64 5.33 14.47
CA ASP A 72 0.20 6.03 13.47
C ASP A 72 1.33 6.87 14.11
N GLU A 73 1.43 6.89 15.44
CA GLU A 73 2.50 7.58 16.16
C GLU A 73 3.85 7.05 15.72
N GLN A 74 4.78 7.96 15.35
CA GLN A 74 6.19 7.61 15.22
C GLN A 74 6.70 7.24 16.61
N ILE A 75 6.51 5.97 16.99
CA ILE A 75 7.28 5.38 18.06
C ILE A 75 8.72 5.46 17.55
N GLN A 76 9.54 6.31 18.17
CA GLN A 76 10.97 6.29 17.93
C GLN A 76 11.46 4.96 18.48
N PHE A 77 11.53 3.97 17.60
CA PHE A 77 11.80 2.60 17.99
C PHE A 77 13.16 2.45 18.68
N GLN A 78 14.13 3.30 18.33
CA GLN A 78 15.43 3.39 19.01
C GLN A 78 15.28 3.82 20.48
N GLU A 79 14.45 4.82 20.76
CA GLU A 79 14.11 5.19 22.15
C GLU A 79 13.38 4.03 22.83
N LEU A 80 12.46 3.39 22.10
CA LEU A 80 11.66 2.28 22.61
C LEU A 80 12.52 1.06 22.99
N LYS A 81 13.52 0.71 22.17
CA LYS A 81 14.48 -0.36 22.42
C LYS A 81 15.33 -0.06 23.65
N ASN A 82 16.02 1.09 23.66
CA ASN A 82 16.92 1.50 24.74
C ASN A 82 16.18 1.63 26.09
N ASP A 83 15.00 2.25 26.09
CA ASP A 83 14.18 2.37 27.28
C ASP A 83 13.61 1.00 27.69
N SER A 84 13.26 0.11 26.76
CA SER A 84 12.71 -1.21 27.10
C SER A 84 13.72 -2.12 27.77
N GLU A 85 15.00 -2.00 27.41
CA GLU A 85 16.08 -2.72 28.09
C GLU A 85 16.25 -2.25 29.54
N THR A 86 16.06 -0.95 29.77
CA THR A 86 16.15 -0.32 31.09
C THR A 86 14.95 -0.67 31.97
N PHE A 87 13.74 -0.63 31.41
CA PHE A 87 12.50 -0.88 32.16
C PHE A 87 12.21 -2.37 32.31
N PHE A 88 12.45 -3.18 31.29
CA PHE A 88 12.11 -4.60 31.29
C PHE A 88 13.35 -5.50 31.24
N PRO A 89 14.34 -5.40 32.15
CA PRO A 89 15.61 -6.10 32.01
C PRO A 89 15.45 -7.63 32.01
N ASN A 90 14.46 -8.16 32.72
CA ASN A 90 14.25 -9.59 32.94
C ASN A 90 13.33 -10.27 31.91
N LEU A 91 12.76 -9.51 30.97
CA LEU A 91 11.93 -10.08 29.91
C LEU A 91 12.78 -10.44 28.68
N SER A 92 12.38 -11.48 27.95
CA SER A 92 12.93 -11.71 26.61
C SER A 92 12.53 -10.55 25.68
N GLU A 93 13.38 -10.20 24.72
CA GLU A 93 13.13 -9.10 23.77
C GLU A 93 11.75 -9.20 23.10
N ARG A 94 11.34 -10.41 22.70
CA ARG A 94 10.02 -10.72 22.15
C ARG A 94 8.88 -10.37 23.10
N LEU A 95 8.95 -10.81 24.37
CA LEU A 95 7.91 -10.48 25.36
C LEU A 95 7.87 -8.99 25.67
N LYS A 96 9.02 -8.29 25.66
CA LYS A 96 9.06 -6.82 25.81
C LYS A 96 8.26 -6.14 24.70
N TYR A 97 8.53 -6.48 23.45
CA TYR A 97 7.85 -5.88 22.31
C TYR A 97 6.36 -6.21 22.28
N GLN A 98 5.98 -7.46 22.61
CA GLN A 98 4.59 -7.86 22.70
C GLN A 98 3.85 -7.10 23.82
N LEU A 99 4.47 -6.92 24.98
CA LEU A 99 3.93 -6.12 26.08
C LEU A 99 3.72 -4.65 25.65
N LEU A 100 4.69 -4.08 24.95
CA LEU A 100 4.62 -2.69 24.45
C LEU A 100 3.48 -2.52 23.44
N TRP A 101 3.33 -3.47 22.52
CA TRP A 101 2.20 -3.49 21.59
C TRP A 101 0.85 -3.61 22.31
N LYS A 102 0.77 -4.46 23.34
CA LYS A 102 -0.45 -4.66 24.12
C LYS A 102 -0.82 -3.39 24.89
N PHE A 103 0.16 -2.79 25.56
CA PHE A 103 -0.02 -1.52 26.26
C PHE A 103 -0.50 -0.42 25.32
N GLN A 104 0.15 -0.27 24.15
CA GLN A 104 -0.24 0.74 23.17
C GLN A 104 -1.63 0.50 22.62
N THR A 105 -2.00 -0.75 22.33
CA THR A 105 -3.35 -1.10 21.88
C THR A 105 -4.39 -0.74 22.94
N CYS A 106 -4.20 -1.17 24.19
CA CYS A 106 -5.09 -0.85 25.31
C CYS A 106 -5.31 0.65 25.45
N ARG A 107 -4.22 1.41 25.37
CA ARG A 107 -4.23 2.87 25.44
C ARG A 107 -5.02 3.49 24.30
N ARG A 108 -4.68 3.19 23.05
CA ARG A 108 -5.30 3.81 21.87
C ARG A 108 -6.79 3.47 21.79
N VAL A 109 -7.17 2.24 22.11
CA VAL A 109 -8.59 1.84 22.19
C VAL A 109 -9.31 2.66 23.27
N SER A 110 -8.71 2.78 24.46
CA SER A 110 -9.29 3.59 25.56
C SER A 110 -9.41 5.07 25.17
N GLU A 111 -8.42 5.64 24.49
CA GLU A 111 -8.43 7.02 24.01
C GLU A 111 -9.53 7.28 22.98
N GLU A 112 -9.82 6.35 22.06
CA GLU A 112 -10.92 6.50 21.11
C GLU A 112 -12.28 6.30 21.77
N ILE A 113 -12.43 5.38 22.72
CA ILE A 113 -13.66 5.23 23.51
C ILE A 113 -13.93 6.52 24.31
N ALA A 114 -12.89 7.12 24.86
CA ALA A 114 -12.97 8.37 25.61
C ALA A 114 -13.47 9.58 24.81
N LYS A 115 -13.38 9.54 23.47
CA LYS A 115 -13.90 10.58 22.58
C LYS A 115 -15.38 10.44 22.26
N LEU A 116 -15.99 9.31 22.61
CA LEU A 116 -17.43 9.09 22.42
C LEU A 116 -18.22 10.08 23.28
N GLU A 117 -19.37 10.51 22.78
CA GLU A 117 -20.23 11.47 23.49
C GLU A 117 -20.62 10.94 24.89
N ASN A 118 -20.68 11.85 25.86
CA ASN A 118 -21.03 11.58 27.25
C ASN A 118 -20.07 10.65 28.01
N PHE A 119 -18.84 10.44 27.53
CA PHE A 119 -17.85 9.68 28.29
C PHE A 119 -17.47 10.38 29.62
N PRO A 120 -17.35 9.65 30.74
CA PRO A 120 -17.62 8.23 30.90
C PRO A 120 -19.10 7.91 31.20
N VAL A 121 -19.61 6.81 30.61
CA VAL A 121 -20.94 6.24 30.89
C VAL A 121 -20.77 4.87 31.58
N GLY A 122 -20.85 4.88 32.91
CA GLY A 122 -20.86 3.69 33.75
C GLY A 122 -19.49 3.07 34.03
N GLU A 123 -19.49 2.01 34.83
CA GLU A 123 -18.29 1.45 35.48
C GLU A 123 -17.18 1.05 34.50
N ASN A 124 -17.51 0.53 33.31
CA ASN A 124 -16.50 0.11 32.34
C ASN A 124 -15.76 1.33 31.76
N GLU A 125 -16.47 2.41 31.44
CA GLU A 125 -15.84 3.62 30.89
C GLU A 125 -15.10 4.40 31.97
N GLU A 126 -15.60 4.40 33.20
CA GLU A 126 -14.87 4.91 34.37
C GLU A 126 -13.54 4.19 34.56
N TYR A 127 -13.52 2.85 34.43
CA TYR A 127 -12.28 2.06 34.48
C TYR A 127 -11.29 2.47 33.38
N LEU A 128 -11.76 2.64 32.14
CA LEU A 128 -10.90 3.10 31.03
C LEU A 128 -10.39 4.54 31.27
N GLY A 129 -11.24 5.42 31.79
CA GLY A 129 -10.87 6.79 32.16
C GLY A 129 -9.81 6.81 33.25
N GLU A 130 -9.94 5.95 34.26
CA GLU A 130 -8.93 5.79 35.30
C GLU A 130 -7.62 5.24 34.72
N PHE A 131 -7.68 4.23 33.85
CA PHE A 131 -6.50 3.71 33.16
C PHE A 131 -5.77 4.80 32.36
N LEU A 132 -6.50 5.65 31.62
CA LEU A 132 -5.92 6.78 30.90
C LEU A 132 -5.28 7.81 31.85
N ASN A 133 -5.95 8.15 32.94
CA ASN A 133 -5.42 9.07 33.95
C ASN A 133 -4.13 8.52 34.57
N ARG A 134 -4.12 7.22 34.91
CA ARG A 134 -2.95 6.51 35.43
C ARG A 134 -1.83 6.35 34.40
N THR A 135 -2.09 6.53 33.11
CA THR A 135 -1.10 6.37 32.04
C THR A 135 -0.73 7.68 31.33
N GLY A 136 -0.97 8.83 31.96
CA GLY A 136 -0.54 10.14 31.47
C GLY A 136 -1.60 10.93 30.68
N GLY A 137 -2.88 10.68 30.95
CA GLY A 137 -4.02 11.48 30.48
C GLY A 137 -4.34 11.36 28.98
N GLN A 138 -5.41 12.06 28.57
CA GLN A 138 -5.86 12.17 27.18
C GLN A 138 -5.03 13.22 26.42
N GLY A 139 -4.58 12.90 25.20
CA GLY A 139 -4.17 13.90 24.20
C GLY A 139 -2.80 14.58 24.37
N GLY A 140 -1.70 13.83 24.38
CA GLY A 140 -0.34 14.39 24.32
C GLY A 140 0.54 13.73 23.25
N TYR A 141 1.41 14.49 22.58
CA TYR A 141 2.39 13.99 21.58
C TYR A 141 3.55 13.17 22.20
N LEU A 142 3.41 12.69 23.43
CA LEU A 142 4.46 11.94 24.12
C LEU A 142 4.48 10.48 23.65
N SER A 143 5.66 9.99 23.25
CA SER A 143 5.88 8.59 22.87
C SER A 143 5.48 7.63 24.00
N VAL A 144 5.10 6.40 23.66
CA VAL A 144 4.71 5.34 24.61
C VAL A 144 5.73 5.21 25.76
N MET A 145 7.02 5.27 25.42
CA MET A 145 8.10 5.22 26.40
C MET A 145 8.29 6.50 27.18
N ALA A 146 8.18 7.68 26.57
CA ALA A 146 8.22 8.93 27.33
C ALA A 146 7.14 8.94 28.41
N ARG A 147 5.97 8.35 28.12
CA ARG A 147 4.89 8.19 29.10
C ARG A 147 5.19 7.11 30.14
N LEU A 148 5.65 5.92 29.74
CA LEU A 148 6.08 4.88 30.70
C LEU A 148 7.20 5.39 31.62
N LYS A 149 8.11 6.20 31.09
CA LYS A 149 9.21 6.87 31.81
C LYS A 149 8.71 7.95 32.75
N ASP A 150 7.78 8.80 32.31
CA ASP A 150 7.14 9.79 33.18
C ASP A 150 6.41 9.11 34.35
N LEU A 151 5.67 8.03 34.05
CA LEU A 151 5.01 7.20 35.06
C LEU A 151 6.02 6.56 36.03
N ALA A 152 7.09 5.98 35.50
CA ALA A 152 8.17 5.38 36.29
C ALA A 152 8.94 6.35 37.16
N SER A 153 9.02 7.61 36.73
CA SER A 153 9.68 8.66 37.49
C SER A 153 8.83 9.15 38.68
N LYS A 154 7.51 8.95 38.63
CA LYS A 154 6.55 9.46 39.63
C LYS A 154 6.05 8.38 40.59
N PHE A 155 5.95 7.13 40.14
CA PHE A 155 5.34 6.03 40.89
C PHE A 155 6.08 4.70 40.69
N SER A 156 5.93 3.77 41.64
CA SER A 156 6.22 2.35 41.38
C SER A 156 4.98 1.72 40.75
N PHE A 157 5.16 0.99 39.64
CA PHE A 157 4.04 0.41 38.92
C PHE A 157 4.28 -1.05 38.57
N LYS A 158 3.21 -1.84 38.70
CA LYS A 158 3.17 -3.25 38.33
C LYS A 158 2.29 -3.38 37.10
N ILE A 159 2.83 -3.89 36.01
CA ILE A 159 2.06 -4.23 34.81
C ILE A 159 1.82 -5.73 34.85
N ASN A 160 0.54 -6.13 34.88
CA ASN A 160 0.13 -7.52 34.75
C ASN A 160 -0.54 -7.69 33.40
N ALA A 161 -0.08 -8.68 32.64
CA ALA A 161 -0.66 -9.03 31.35
C ALA A 161 -0.42 -10.50 31.02
N LYS A 162 -1.39 -11.16 30.39
CA LYS A 162 -1.21 -12.47 29.77
C LYS A 162 -0.71 -12.30 28.34
N LEU A 163 0.46 -12.86 28.01
CA LEU A 163 1.08 -12.83 26.67
C LEU A 163 1.35 -14.25 26.22
N SER A 164 0.72 -14.69 25.12
CA SER A 164 0.81 -16.06 24.58
C SER A 164 0.65 -17.13 25.65
N ASP A 165 -0.43 -16.98 26.42
CA ASP A 165 -0.80 -17.78 27.58
C ASP A 165 0.14 -17.74 28.80
N VAL A 166 1.23 -16.97 28.74
CA VAL A 166 2.15 -16.76 29.86
C VAL A 166 1.73 -15.51 30.66
N PRO A 167 1.46 -15.63 31.97
CA PRO A 167 1.28 -14.45 32.81
C PRO A 167 2.61 -13.72 32.95
N VAL A 168 2.60 -12.43 32.59
CA VAL A 168 3.74 -11.53 32.67
C VAL A 168 3.42 -10.45 33.70
N ASP A 169 4.23 -10.46 34.76
CA ASP A 169 4.20 -9.47 35.83
C ASP A 169 5.51 -8.70 35.81
N VAL A 170 5.45 -7.41 35.49
CA VAL A 170 6.63 -6.53 35.48
C VAL A 170 6.46 -5.45 36.54
N GLU A 171 7.43 -5.34 37.44
CA GLU A 171 7.58 -4.21 38.33
C GLU A 171 8.58 -3.20 37.78
N LEU A 172 8.17 -1.94 37.73
CA LEU A 172 8.97 -0.82 37.24
C LEU A 172 9.14 0.18 38.39
N SER A 173 10.37 0.35 38.85
CA SER A 173 10.72 1.33 39.91
C SER A 173 12.11 1.89 39.68
N LYS A 174 12.28 3.21 39.89
CA LYS A 174 13.58 3.87 39.73
C LYS A 174 14.40 3.94 41.02
N ASP A 175 13.74 3.86 42.19
CA ASP A 175 14.38 3.85 43.51
C ASP A 175 13.54 3.05 44.52
N SER A 176 14.08 1.96 45.01
CA SER A 176 13.41 0.96 45.85
C SER A 176 13.10 1.40 47.30
N SER A 177 13.30 2.68 47.66
CA SER A 177 13.26 3.10 49.07
C SER A 177 12.25 4.19 49.45
N LYS A 178 11.52 4.83 48.51
CA LYS A 178 10.62 5.96 48.86
C LYS A 178 9.31 6.11 48.07
N THR A 179 8.74 5.04 47.51
CA THR A 179 7.41 5.11 46.86
C THR A 179 6.32 4.44 47.71
N THR A 180 5.44 5.26 48.31
CA THR A 180 4.31 4.84 49.17
C THR A 180 3.01 4.52 48.41
N LYS A 181 2.94 4.76 47.09
CA LYS A 181 1.78 4.40 46.26
C LYS A 181 2.21 3.57 45.06
N ARG A 182 1.77 2.32 45.04
CA ARG A 182 1.97 1.35 43.96
C ARG A 182 0.76 1.39 43.02
N ILE A 183 1.00 1.59 41.73
CA ILE A 183 -0.06 1.58 40.71
C ILE A 183 -0.03 0.23 39.98
N GLU A 184 -1.11 -0.53 40.07
CA GLU A 184 -1.27 -1.78 39.32
C GLU A 184 -2.05 -1.51 38.03
N LEU A 185 -1.49 -1.94 36.90
CA LEU A 185 -2.09 -1.84 35.56
C LEU A 185 -2.32 -3.26 35.03
N ASN A 186 -3.59 -3.65 34.90
CA ASN A 186 -3.97 -4.93 34.34
C ASN A 186 -4.46 -4.75 32.90
N LEU A 187 -3.62 -5.12 31.93
CA LEU A 187 -3.94 -4.90 30.51
C LEU A 187 -5.07 -5.80 30.01
N ASP A 188 -5.21 -7.00 30.56
CA ASP A 188 -6.33 -7.90 30.21
C ASP A 188 -7.68 -7.35 30.69
N ALA A 189 -7.69 -6.73 31.89
CA ALA A 189 -8.88 -6.05 32.39
C ALA A 189 -9.25 -4.86 31.50
N VAL A 190 -8.27 -4.08 31.04
CA VAL A 190 -8.52 -2.97 30.10
C VAL A 190 -9.16 -3.46 28.80
N ILE A 191 -8.62 -4.53 28.20
CA ILE A 191 -9.20 -5.15 27.00
C ILE A 191 -10.65 -5.59 27.26
N MET A 192 -10.90 -6.31 28.36
CA MET A 192 -12.25 -6.77 28.72
C MET A 192 -13.23 -5.60 28.90
N HIS A 193 -12.83 -4.54 29.62
CA HIS A 193 -13.69 -3.36 29.82
C HIS A 193 -13.93 -2.63 28.50
N ALA A 194 -12.93 -2.49 27.64
CA ALA A 194 -13.07 -1.90 26.30
C ALA A 194 -14.07 -2.68 25.44
N SER A 195 -13.98 -4.01 25.40
CA SER A 195 -14.91 -4.89 24.69
C SER A 195 -16.36 -4.68 25.16
N ARG A 196 -16.58 -4.59 26.46
CA ARG A 196 -17.89 -4.32 27.05
C ARG A 196 -18.41 -2.92 26.73
N CYS A 197 -17.54 -1.91 26.66
CA CYS A 197 -17.93 -0.56 26.25
C CYS A 197 -18.41 -0.55 24.79
N ILE A 198 -17.63 -1.16 23.89
CA ILE A 198 -17.95 -1.28 22.46
C ILE A 198 -19.33 -1.95 22.29
N GLU A 199 -19.56 -3.06 23.00
CA GLU A 199 -20.83 -3.76 22.98
C GLU A 199 -22.00 -2.91 23.51
N LYS A 200 -21.86 -2.28 24.68
CA LYS A 200 -22.90 -1.43 25.28
C LYS A 200 -23.24 -0.19 24.43
N ARG A 201 -22.25 0.34 23.71
CA ARG A 201 -22.42 1.48 22.79
C ARG A 201 -23.05 1.07 21.45
N GLY A 202 -23.33 -0.21 21.23
CA GLY A 202 -23.93 -0.71 19.98
C GLY A 202 -22.95 -0.72 18.80
N LEU A 203 -21.66 -0.57 19.06
CA LEU A 203 -20.61 -0.61 18.04
C LEU A 203 -20.32 -2.06 17.65
N ARG A 204 -20.00 -2.30 16.37
CA ARG A 204 -19.73 -3.66 15.88
C ARG A 204 -18.48 -4.22 16.57
N GLN A 205 -17.38 -3.48 16.49
CA GLN A 205 -16.08 -3.79 17.09
C GLN A 205 -15.18 -2.53 17.11
N ALA A 206 -14.06 -2.59 17.82
CA ALA A 206 -12.92 -1.70 17.60
C ALA A 206 -11.98 -2.31 16.57
N THR A 207 -11.78 -1.59 15.46
CA THR A 207 -10.86 -1.98 14.40
C THR A 207 -9.57 -1.17 14.53
N VAL A 208 -8.55 -1.82 15.08
CA VAL A 208 -7.21 -1.28 15.30
C VAL A 208 -6.42 -1.33 13.99
N ILE A 209 -6.16 -0.17 13.40
CA ILE A 209 -5.46 -0.03 12.13
C ILE A 209 -4.04 0.48 12.33
N ILE A 210 -3.07 -0.23 11.73
CA ILE A 210 -1.64 0.04 11.86
C ILE A 210 -1.04 0.16 10.45
N ASP A 211 -0.50 1.33 10.08
CA ASP A 211 0.20 1.57 8.80
C ASP A 211 1.64 2.03 9.06
N LYS A 212 2.47 1.98 8.02
CA LYS A 212 3.88 2.45 8.03
C LYS A 212 4.80 1.70 8.99
N ILE A 213 4.56 0.41 9.27
CA ILE A 213 5.43 -0.46 10.08
C ILE A 213 6.90 -0.35 9.68
N ASP A 214 7.17 -0.17 8.38
CA ASP A 214 8.51 0.06 7.83
C ASP A 214 9.20 1.32 8.37
N LYS A 215 8.45 2.38 8.67
CA LYS A 215 8.99 3.58 9.31
C LYS A 215 9.27 3.40 10.80
N PHE A 216 8.53 2.52 11.47
CA PHE A 216 8.77 2.24 12.88
C PHE A 216 10.14 1.62 13.07
N VAL A 217 10.49 0.66 12.22
CA VAL A 217 11.73 -0.10 12.31
C VAL A 217 12.88 0.47 11.46
N ALA A 218 12.69 1.65 10.86
CA ALA A 218 13.66 2.24 9.96
C ALA A 218 14.98 2.58 10.69
N GLY A 219 16.11 2.14 10.12
CA GLY A 219 17.45 2.37 10.69
C GLY A 219 17.92 1.29 11.68
N GLU A 220 17.07 0.33 12.03
CA GLU A 220 17.42 -0.74 12.98
C GLU A 220 18.01 -1.97 12.29
N GLU A 221 18.74 -2.78 13.06
CA GLU A 221 19.21 -4.08 12.59
C GLU A 221 18.04 -5.01 12.28
N TYR A 222 18.16 -5.73 11.17
CA TYR A 222 17.17 -6.66 10.65
C TYR A 222 16.51 -7.56 11.70
N GLN A 223 17.30 -8.16 12.60
CA GLN A 223 16.77 -9.10 13.59
C GLN A 223 15.81 -8.41 14.57
N THR A 224 16.15 -7.20 15.00
CA THR A 224 15.31 -6.38 15.86
C THR A 224 14.02 -5.96 15.15
N GLN A 225 14.10 -5.54 13.87
CA GLN A 225 12.91 -5.21 13.08
C GLN A 225 11.94 -6.41 13.03
N ARG A 226 12.50 -7.58 12.73
CA ARG A 226 11.76 -8.84 12.64
C ARG A 226 11.10 -9.20 13.97
N SER A 227 11.84 -9.18 15.07
CA SER A 227 11.30 -9.50 16.40
C SER A 227 10.17 -8.54 16.82
N TYR A 228 10.27 -7.26 16.48
CA TYR A 228 9.21 -6.29 16.78
C TYR A 228 7.91 -6.57 16.02
N ILE A 229 8.02 -6.87 14.72
CA ILE A 229 6.86 -7.18 13.86
C ILE A 229 6.25 -8.53 14.25
N GLU A 230 7.06 -9.55 14.49
CA GLU A 230 6.57 -10.87 14.94
C GLU A 230 5.82 -10.78 16.26
N SER A 231 6.27 -9.92 17.18
CA SER A 231 5.60 -9.70 18.46
C SER A 231 4.23 -9.01 18.30
N LEU A 232 4.06 -8.16 17.29
CA LEU A 232 2.74 -7.60 16.94
C LEU A 232 1.79 -8.67 16.44
N LEU A 233 2.27 -9.56 15.56
CA LEU A 233 1.44 -10.63 15.01
C LEU A 233 1.02 -11.63 16.09
N GLN A 234 1.87 -11.91 17.06
CA GLN A 234 1.51 -12.74 18.21
C GLN A 234 0.50 -12.08 19.13
N LEU A 235 0.61 -10.76 19.34
CA LEU A 235 -0.44 -10.05 20.07
C LEU A 235 -1.78 -10.13 19.35
N GLU A 236 -1.79 -10.03 18.02
CA GLU A 236 -3.01 -10.18 17.23
C GLU A 236 -3.62 -11.58 17.39
N ASP A 237 -2.80 -12.64 17.35
CA ASP A 237 -3.24 -14.02 17.59
C ASP A 237 -3.75 -14.22 19.04
N ASP A 238 -3.05 -13.68 20.05
CA ASP A 238 -3.49 -13.71 21.45
C ASP A 238 -4.87 -13.04 21.65
N LEU A 239 -5.12 -11.96 20.92
CA LEU A 239 -6.37 -11.20 20.99
C LEU A 239 -7.43 -11.71 20.01
N TYR A 240 -7.15 -12.72 19.19
CA TYR A 240 -8.11 -13.26 18.22
C TYR A 240 -9.40 -13.78 18.88
N GLY A 241 -9.31 -14.28 20.11
CA GLY A 241 -10.46 -14.70 20.92
C GLY A 241 -11.38 -13.55 21.35
N GLU A 242 -10.87 -12.32 21.38
CA GLU A 242 -11.64 -11.13 21.72
C GLU A 242 -12.39 -10.59 20.50
N LYS A 243 -13.67 -10.94 20.38
CA LYS A 243 -14.50 -10.60 19.22
C LYS A 243 -14.68 -9.11 19.00
N LYS A 244 -14.49 -8.28 20.03
CA LYS A 244 -14.72 -6.84 19.97
C LYS A 244 -13.48 -6.02 19.63
N ILE A 245 -12.29 -6.62 19.54
CA ILE A 245 -11.07 -5.91 19.15
C ILE A 245 -10.41 -6.68 18.01
N ARG A 246 -10.32 -6.06 16.83
CA ARG A 246 -9.77 -6.66 15.63
C ARG A 246 -8.66 -5.79 15.05
N PHE A 247 -7.72 -6.42 14.37
CA PHE A 247 -6.57 -5.73 13.79
C PHE A 247 -6.66 -5.65 12.27
N LYS A 248 -6.09 -4.57 11.72
CA LYS A 248 -5.73 -4.43 10.29
C LYS A 248 -4.31 -3.88 10.20
N ILE A 249 -3.38 -4.79 9.99
CA ILE A 249 -1.94 -4.57 9.99
C ILE A 249 -1.47 -4.41 8.55
N PHE A 250 -1.17 -3.18 8.14
CA PHE A 250 -0.67 -2.88 6.81
C PHE A 250 0.85 -3.01 6.78
N ILE A 251 1.34 -4.02 6.05
CA ILE A 251 2.77 -4.32 5.94
C ILE A 251 3.21 -4.35 4.48
N ARG A 252 4.46 -3.98 4.23
CA ARG A 252 5.05 -4.14 2.90
C ARG A 252 5.37 -5.61 2.65
N SER A 253 5.13 -6.08 1.42
CA SER A 253 5.40 -7.49 1.07
C SER A 253 6.85 -7.88 1.32
N ASP A 254 7.79 -6.97 1.11
CA ASP A 254 9.20 -7.27 1.32
C ASP A 254 9.61 -7.43 2.77
N LEU A 255 8.88 -6.82 3.70
CA LEU A 255 9.06 -7.04 5.13
C LEU A 255 8.29 -8.29 5.58
N TYR A 256 7.09 -8.50 5.06
CA TYR A 256 6.26 -9.67 5.38
C TYR A 256 6.96 -10.98 4.98
N ASP A 257 7.49 -11.05 3.76
CA ASP A 257 8.14 -12.27 3.24
C ASP A 257 9.48 -12.59 3.96
N ARG A 258 9.95 -11.70 4.85
CA ARG A 258 11.14 -11.89 5.70
C ARG A 258 10.82 -12.40 7.11
N LEU A 259 9.55 -12.38 7.52
CA LEU A 259 9.12 -12.82 8.84
C LEU A 259 9.15 -14.35 8.95
N ASP A 260 9.30 -14.85 10.17
CA ASP A 260 9.22 -16.28 10.45
C ASP A 260 7.92 -16.60 11.19
N PHE A 261 7.08 -17.36 10.50
CA PHE A 261 5.77 -17.74 11.00
C PHE A 261 5.79 -19.10 11.73
N SER A 262 6.96 -19.68 12.03
CA SER A 262 7.06 -20.96 12.75
C SER A 262 6.31 -20.96 14.08
N ALA A 263 6.32 -19.83 14.80
CA ALA A 263 5.60 -19.68 16.07
C ALA A 263 4.07 -19.51 15.92
N LEU A 264 3.61 -19.00 14.78
CA LEU A 264 2.19 -18.74 14.49
C LEU A 264 1.52 -19.91 13.75
N GLY A 265 2.32 -20.75 13.09
CA GLY A 265 1.86 -21.72 12.11
C GLY A 265 1.79 -21.07 10.72
N PRO A 266 2.67 -21.45 9.77
CA PRO A 266 2.74 -20.82 8.44
C PRO A 266 1.39 -20.78 7.71
N ASP A 267 0.62 -21.88 7.74
CA ASP A 267 -0.68 -21.96 7.07
C ASP A 267 -1.70 -20.97 7.65
N LYS A 268 -1.70 -20.75 8.98
CA LYS A 268 -2.58 -19.77 9.63
C LYS A 268 -2.22 -18.34 9.26
N ALA A 269 -0.92 -18.05 9.16
CA ALA A 269 -0.44 -16.73 8.76
C ALA A 269 -0.83 -16.43 7.29
N GLU A 270 -0.77 -17.42 6.41
CA GLU A 270 -1.24 -17.28 5.03
C GLU A 270 -2.75 -17.03 4.95
N ASP A 271 -3.57 -17.82 5.66
CA ASP A 271 -5.03 -17.64 5.69
C ASP A 271 -5.47 -16.30 6.29
N ASN A 272 -4.70 -15.75 7.24
CA ASN A 272 -4.96 -14.45 7.86
C ASN A 272 -4.40 -13.27 7.04
N THR A 273 -3.73 -13.53 5.91
CA THR A 273 -3.07 -12.51 5.08
C THR A 273 -3.79 -12.25 3.77
N LEU A 274 -4.20 -11.00 3.57
CA LEU A 274 -4.66 -10.48 2.30
C LEU A 274 -3.50 -9.83 1.54
N ARG A 275 -3.22 -10.32 0.32
CA ARG A 275 -2.27 -9.66 -0.60
C ARG A 275 -3.00 -8.66 -1.51
N LEU A 276 -2.57 -7.40 -1.49
CA LEU A 276 -3.04 -6.35 -2.38
C LEU A 276 -2.37 -6.51 -3.76
N VAL A 277 -3.16 -6.98 -4.72
CA VAL A 277 -2.74 -7.19 -6.10
C VAL A 277 -3.65 -6.37 -7.02
N TRP A 278 -3.06 -5.85 -8.08
CA TRP A 278 -3.78 -5.11 -9.12
C TRP A 278 -3.74 -5.91 -10.41
N SER A 279 -4.91 -6.22 -10.97
CA SER A 279 -5.01 -6.79 -12.30
C SER A 279 -4.74 -5.73 -13.37
N LYS A 280 -4.45 -6.17 -14.60
CA LYS A 280 -4.27 -5.26 -15.74
C LYS A 280 -5.51 -4.42 -15.98
N GLU A 281 -6.69 -5.02 -15.86
CA GLU A 281 -7.97 -4.34 -16.02
C GLU A 281 -8.18 -3.28 -14.93
N GLU A 282 -7.81 -3.58 -13.68
CA GLU A 282 -7.92 -2.63 -12.56
C GLU A 282 -6.96 -1.45 -12.71
N ILE A 283 -5.74 -1.69 -13.23
CA ILE A 283 -4.77 -0.63 -13.56
C ILE A 283 -5.30 0.26 -14.70
N ARG A 284 -5.89 -0.32 -15.74
CA ARG A 284 -6.52 0.47 -16.82
C ARG A 284 -7.69 1.28 -16.30
N SER A 285 -8.53 0.70 -15.45
CA SER A 285 -9.64 1.43 -14.82
C SER A 285 -9.13 2.58 -13.95
N PHE A 286 -8.03 2.37 -13.22
CA PHE A 286 -7.37 3.42 -12.45
C PHE A 286 -6.91 4.56 -13.34
N LEU A 287 -6.22 4.25 -14.43
CA LEU A 287 -5.75 5.22 -15.40
C LEU A 287 -6.90 6.02 -16.02
N ALA A 288 -7.94 5.31 -16.49
CA ALA A 288 -9.10 5.91 -17.13
C ALA A 288 -9.84 6.87 -16.19
N LYS A 289 -10.11 6.46 -14.94
CA LYS A 289 -10.77 7.32 -13.95
C LYS A 289 -9.96 8.57 -13.64
N ARG A 290 -8.63 8.46 -13.52
CA ARG A 290 -7.74 9.59 -13.24
C ARG A 290 -7.75 10.61 -14.38
N ILE A 291 -7.61 10.14 -15.61
CA ILE A 291 -7.66 10.97 -16.81
C ILE A 291 -9.04 11.63 -16.96
N TYR A 292 -10.10 10.83 -16.89
CA TYR A 292 -11.47 11.31 -17.04
C TYR A 292 -11.80 12.38 -16.01
N ASN A 293 -11.56 12.10 -14.73
CA ASN A 293 -11.88 13.04 -13.66
C ASN A 293 -11.11 14.36 -13.82
N ALA A 294 -9.81 14.31 -14.15
CA ALA A 294 -9.01 15.51 -14.36
C ALA A 294 -9.54 16.37 -15.52
N LEU A 295 -9.96 15.76 -16.62
CA LEU A 295 -10.50 16.47 -17.79
C LEU A 295 -11.94 16.93 -17.60
N ALA A 296 -12.77 16.15 -16.90
CA ALA A 296 -14.14 16.50 -16.55
C ALA A 296 -14.18 17.70 -15.58
N GLN A 297 -13.30 17.74 -14.57
CA GLN A 297 -13.17 18.88 -13.66
C GLN A 297 -12.81 20.19 -14.38
N ARG A 298 -12.19 20.10 -15.56
CA ARG A 298 -11.86 21.26 -16.42
C ARG A 298 -12.92 21.56 -17.47
N GLY A 299 -14.05 20.84 -17.46
CA GLY A 299 -15.11 20.99 -18.46
C GLY A 299 -14.71 20.57 -19.87
N VAL A 300 -13.58 19.85 -20.02
CA VAL A 300 -13.10 19.39 -21.33
C VAL A 300 -13.90 18.17 -21.78
N TRP A 301 -14.18 17.27 -20.85
CA TRP A 301 -14.82 15.99 -21.10
C TRP A 301 -16.14 15.84 -20.36
N ASP A 302 -17.07 15.21 -21.07
CA ASP A 302 -18.36 14.77 -20.58
C ASP A 302 -18.56 13.33 -21.07
N LEU A 303 -19.02 12.43 -20.19
CA LEU A 303 -19.04 11.01 -20.49
C LEU A 303 -19.97 10.69 -21.67
N ASP A 304 -21.12 11.34 -21.75
CA ASP A 304 -22.10 11.10 -22.81
C ASP A 304 -21.50 11.51 -24.15
N ARG A 305 -20.86 12.68 -24.22
CA ARG A 305 -20.13 13.12 -25.43
C ARG A 305 -18.98 12.19 -25.80
N ILE A 306 -18.24 11.65 -24.83
CA ILE A 306 -17.19 10.66 -25.11
C ILE A 306 -17.83 9.43 -25.75
N ILE A 307 -18.91 8.89 -25.18
CA ILE A 307 -19.58 7.69 -25.69
C ILE A 307 -20.15 7.94 -27.09
N GLU A 308 -20.83 9.06 -27.30
CA GLU A 308 -21.44 9.43 -28.60
C GLU A 308 -20.39 9.63 -29.69
N SER A 309 -19.24 10.18 -29.34
CA SER A 309 -18.15 10.43 -30.28
C SER A 309 -17.23 9.23 -30.49
N SER A 310 -17.47 8.12 -29.80
CA SER A 310 -16.64 6.92 -29.87
C SER A 310 -17.19 5.87 -30.82
N ASP A 311 -16.32 5.34 -31.69
CA ASP A 311 -16.65 4.08 -32.35
C ASP A 311 -16.45 2.92 -31.38
N LEU A 312 -17.57 2.35 -30.94
CA LEU A 312 -17.59 1.21 -30.04
C LEU A 312 -17.78 -0.13 -30.77
N SER A 313 -17.70 -0.12 -32.11
CA SER A 313 -17.86 -1.31 -32.97
C SER A 313 -16.76 -2.34 -32.70
N ASP A 314 -15.51 -1.89 -32.59
CA ASP A 314 -14.33 -2.71 -32.25
C ASP A 314 -14.41 -3.37 -30.87
N TYR A 315 -15.18 -2.76 -29.97
CA TYR A 315 -15.40 -3.31 -28.63
C TYR A 315 -16.53 -4.34 -28.58
N SER A 316 -17.12 -4.74 -29.71
CA SER A 316 -18.19 -5.76 -29.82
C SER A 316 -19.31 -5.56 -28.78
N LEU A 317 -19.84 -4.33 -28.69
CA LEU A 317 -20.91 -4.03 -27.75
C LEU A 317 -22.14 -4.90 -27.99
N ARG A 318 -22.59 -5.56 -26.92
CA ARG A 318 -23.82 -6.37 -26.93
C ARG A 318 -25.03 -5.44 -27.05
N TRP A 319 -26.15 -5.97 -27.53
CA TRP A 319 -27.38 -5.18 -27.69
C TRP A 319 -27.81 -4.50 -26.38
N TYR A 320 -27.66 -5.17 -25.24
CA TYR A 320 -28.01 -4.62 -23.93
C TYR A 320 -26.98 -3.60 -23.43
N GLU A 321 -25.69 -3.76 -23.77
CA GLU A 321 -24.64 -2.77 -23.48
C GLU A 321 -24.90 -1.48 -24.27
N ARG A 322 -25.22 -1.60 -25.56
CA ARG A 322 -25.67 -0.47 -26.39
C ARG A 322 -26.92 0.21 -25.86
N ARG A 323 -27.78 -0.52 -25.13
CA ARG A 323 -28.99 0.02 -24.52
C ARG A 323 -28.70 0.72 -23.19
N LEU A 324 -27.79 0.17 -22.38
CA LEU A 324 -27.33 0.76 -21.12
C LEU A 324 -26.54 2.06 -21.35
N LEU A 325 -25.83 2.18 -22.47
CA LEU A 325 -25.10 3.38 -22.86
C LEU A 325 -25.97 4.47 -23.50
N LYS A 326 -27.27 4.23 -23.72
CA LYS A 326 -28.19 5.23 -24.28
C LYS A 326 -28.94 5.91 -23.14
N ASP A 327 -28.91 7.24 -23.13
CA ASP A 327 -29.38 8.16 -22.08
C ASP A 327 -30.89 8.12 -21.74
N LYS A 328 -31.66 7.22 -22.35
CA LYS A 328 -33.04 6.96 -21.93
C LYS A 328 -33.03 5.90 -20.83
N THR A 329 -32.75 6.34 -19.60
CA THR A 329 -32.86 5.58 -18.34
C THR A 329 -34.29 5.12 -18.00
N ILE A 330 -35.25 5.33 -18.92
CA ILE A 330 -36.67 5.02 -18.74
C ILE A 330 -37.12 4.09 -19.88
N GLY A 331 -37.60 2.90 -19.53
CA GLY A 331 -38.29 2.00 -20.47
C GLY A 331 -38.03 0.51 -20.21
N VAL A 332 -38.99 -0.32 -20.61
CA VAL A 332 -38.96 -1.79 -20.44
C VAL A 332 -37.68 -2.42 -21.01
N SER A 333 -37.16 -1.87 -22.12
CA SER A 333 -35.90 -2.32 -22.72
C SER A 333 -34.64 -2.02 -21.90
N TYR A 334 -34.63 -0.93 -21.12
CA TYR A 334 -33.50 -0.58 -20.24
C TYR A 334 -33.53 -1.46 -18.99
N ILE A 335 -34.72 -1.66 -18.41
CA ILE A 335 -34.96 -2.60 -17.30
C ILE A 335 -34.55 -4.02 -17.72
N ALA A 336 -34.98 -4.46 -18.89
CA ALA A 336 -34.59 -5.77 -19.44
C ALA A 336 -33.08 -5.88 -19.67
N ALA A 337 -32.43 -4.83 -20.18
CA ALA A 337 -30.98 -4.79 -20.35
C ALA A 337 -30.23 -4.89 -19.00
N HIS A 338 -30.73 -4.21 -17.97
CA HIS A 338 -30.16 -4.22 -16.62
C HIS A 338 -30.35 -5.57 -15.92
N ILE A 339 -31.53 -6.19 -16.04
CA ILE A 339 -31.81 -7.54 -15.54
C ILE A 339 -30.93 -8.57 -16.26
N TYR A 340 -30.82 -8.48 -17.59
CA TYR A 340 -30.00 -9.38 -18.38
C TYR A 340 -28.51 -9.26 -18.05
N SER A 341 -27.99 -8.04 -17.85
CA SER A 341 -26.59 -7.85 -17.44
C SER A 341 -26.33 -8.45 -16.05
N LYS A 342 -27.30 -8.36 -15.13
CA LYS A 342 -27.20 -8.91 -13.77
C LYS A 342 -27.26 -10.44 -13.74
N LEU A 343 -28.11 -11.06 -14.57
CA LEU A 343 -28.33 -12.51 -14.58
C LEU A 343 -27.36 -13.29 -15.48
N LEU A 344 -26.97 -12.73 -16.64
CA LEU A 344 -26.26 -13.47 -17.70
C LEU A 344 -24.96 -12.77 -18.17
N GLY A 345 -24.62 -11.61 -17.60
CA GLY A 345 -23.49 -10.79 -18.03
C GLY A 345 -22.11 -11.38 -17.74
N ARG A 346 -21.98 -12.30 -16.77
CA ARG A 346 -20.70 -12.89 -16.35
C ARG A 346 -20.37 -14.14 -17.18
N LYS A 347 -19.93 -13.94 -18.43
CA LYS A 347 -19.18 -14.99 -19.15
C LYS A 347 -17.67 -14.79 -18.86
N PRO A 348 -16.92 -15.84 -18.48
CA PRO A 348 -15.58 -15.72 -17.89
C PRO A 348 -14.49 -15.15 -18.82
N ASN A 349 -14.69 -15.14 -20.15
CA ASN A 349 -13.65 -14.79 -21.13
C ASN A 349 -13.98 -13.56 -22.00
N ARG A 350 -14.78 -12.60 -21.53
CA ARG A 350 -15.11 -11.39 -22.33
C ARG A 350 -15.02 -10.10 -21.52
N ARG A 351 -14.46 -9.05 -22.14
CA ARG A 351 -14.33 -7.70 -21.57
C ARG A 351 -15.68 -7.16 -21.07
N THR A 352 -15.67 -6.54 -19.91
CA THR A 352 -16.87 -5.93 -19.31
C THR A 352 -17.18 -4.58 -19.99
N LEU A 353 -18.41 -4.08 -19.84
CA LEU A 353 -18.76 -2.75 -20.34
C LEU A 353 -17.86 -1.65 -19.76
N HIS A 354 -17.57 -1.73 -18.45
CA HIS A 354 -16.65 -0.80 -17.79
C HIS A 354 -15.27 -0.81 -18.42
N GLU A 355 -14.71 -1.99 -18.68
CA GLU A 355 -13.40 -2.09 -19.33
C GLU A 355 -13.38 -1.50 -20.75
N LYS A 356 -14.47 -1.65 -21.51
CA LYS A 356 -14.60 -1.05 -22.84
C LYS A 356 -14.63 0.49 -22.75
N VAL A 357 -15.38 1.03 -21.78
CA VAL A 357 -15.41 2.48 -21.51
C VAL A 357 -14.04 2.98 -21.07
N ASP A 358 -13.36 2.27 -20.17
CA ASP A 358 -12.02 2.65 -19.69
C ASP A 358 -11.01 2.72 -20.85
N LEU A 359 -11.02 1.72 -21.73
CA LEU A 359 -10.17 1.69 -22.93
C LEU A 359 -10.49 2.80 -23.93
N THR A 360 -11.77 3.15 -24.05
CA THR A 360 -12.26 4.26 -24.89
C THR A 360 -11.73 5.59 -24.36
N VAL A 361 -11.90 5.83 -23.06
CA VAL A 361 -11.40 7.03 -22.37
C VAL A 361 -9.90 7.19 -22.57
N ILE A 362 -9.12 6.12 -22.39
CA ILE A 362 -7.67 6.15 -22.65
C ILE A 362 -7.39 6.41 -24.14
N GLY A 363 -8.06 5.68 -25.04
CA GLY A 363 -7.88 5.77 -26.49
C GLY A 363 -8.16 7.16 -27.08
N LYS A 364 -8.97 8.00 -26.42
CA LYS A 364 -9.20 9.39 -26.87
C LYS A 364 -7.95 10.27 -26.87
N LEU A 365 -6.97 9.97 -26.00
CA LEU A 365 -5.76 10.78 -25.85
C LEU A 365 -4.54 10.14 -26.53
N PHE A 366 -4.44 8.81 -26.46
CA PHE A 366 -3.29 8.06 -26.98
C PHE A 366 -3.47 7.72 -28.46
N PHE A 367 -2.36 7.60 -29.17
CA PHE A 367 -2.38 7.00 -30.49
C PHE A 367 -2.61 5.48 -30.38
N PRO A 368 -3.27 4.83 -31.36
CA PRO A 368 -3.45 3.38 -31.35
C PRO A 368 -2.12 2.62 -31.21
N GLU A 369 -1.10 3.18 -31.86
CA GLU A 369 0.27 2.68 -31.89
C GLU A 369 1.20 3.66 -31.18
N LEU A 370 2.00 3.12 -30.26
CA LEU A 370 3.01 3.82 -29.49
C LEU A 370 4.41 3.32 -29.85
N LEU A 371 5.40 4.17 -29.57
CA LEU A 371 6.80 3.82 -29.74
C LEU A 371 7.29 3.07 -28.50
N HIS A 372 8.03 1.99 -28.72
CA HIS A 372 8.80 1.36 -27.66
C HIS A 372 10.12 0.79 -28.17
N GLU A 373 11.06 0.57 -27.26
CA GLU A 373 12.34 -0.05 -27.56
C GLU A 373 12.30 -1.54 -27.21
N CYS A 374 12.52 -2.37 -28.23
CA CYS A 374 12.57 -3.80 -28.09
C CYS A 374 13.87 -4.26 -27.38
N PRO A 375 13.94 -5.52 -26.92
CA PRO A 375 15.16 -6.09 -26.37
C PRO A 375 16.37 -6.05 -27.33
N ASP A 376 16.16 -5.91 -28.63
CA ASP A 376 17.22 -5.75 -29.63
C ASP A 376 17.74 -4.29 -29.75
N GLY A 377 17.24 -3.37 -28.91
CA GLY A 377 17.57 -1.94 -28.97
C GLY A 377 16.86 -1.18 -30.10
N LYS A 378 16.02 -1.86 -30.89
CA LYS A 378 15.30 -1.22 -32.00
C LYS A 378 13.99 -0.63 -31.51
N LYS A 379 13.69 0.58 -32.01
CA LYS A 379 12.38 1.21 -31.84
C LYS A 379 11.36 0.54 -32.75
N LYS A 380 10.26 0.03 -32.18
CA LYS A 380 9.13 -0.57 -32.90
C LYS A 380 7.82 0.06 -32.45
N SER A 381 6.78 -0.19 -33.23
CA SER A 381 5.41 0.15 -32.87
C SER A 381 4.82 -0.96 -32.00
N ILE A 382 4.05 -0.58 -30.98
CA ILE A 382 3.28 -1.46 -30.11
C ILE A 382 1.92 -0.82 -29.83
N SER A 383 0.86 -1.63 -29.66
CA SER A 383 -0.44 -1.08 -29.30
C SER A 383 -0.36 -0.35 -27.95
N TYR A 384 -1.12 0.74 -27.75
CA TYR A 384 -1.09 1.43 -26.46
C TYR A 384 -1.55 0.54 -25.30
N GLN A 385 -2.43 -0.44 -25.57
CA GLN A 385 -2.89 -1.42 -24.59
C GLN A 385 -1.74 -2.33 -24.16
N ASP A 386 -1.03 -2.91 -25.12
CA ASP A 386 0.11 -3.78 -24.83
C ASP A 386 1.26 -2.99 -24.17
N PHE A 387 1.45 -1.73 -24.55
CA PHE A 387 2.40 -0.84 -23.89
C PHE A 387 2.10 -0.72 -22.39
N LEU A 388 0.88 -0.31 -22.03
CA LEU A 388 0.44 -0.18 -20.64
C LEU A 388 0.51 -1.52 -19.88
N ASP A 389 0.19 -2.62 -20.55
CA ASP A 389 0.13 -3.95 -19.94
C ASP A 389 1.51 -4.61 -19.75
N THR A 390 2.58 -4.09 -20.35
CA THR A 390 3.92 -4.75 -20.35
C THR A 390 5.06 -3.86 -19.85
N HIS A 391 5.00 -2.54 -20.05
CA HIS A 391 6.13 -1.66 -19.78
C HIS A 391 6.21 -1.20 -18.32
N PHE A 392 5.15 -1.41 -17.53
CA PHE A 392 5.07 -1.00 -16.12
C PHE A 392 5.11 -2.18 -15.15
N LEU A 393 5.49 -3.36 -15.64
CA LEU A 393 5.64 -4.56 -14.83
C LEU A 393 7.02 -4.58 -14.16
N ASP A 394 7.02 -4.77 -12.85
CA ASP A 394 8.22 -5.00 -12.07
C ASP A 394 8.69 -6.47 -12.13
N GLY A 395 9.68 -6.80 -11.31
CA GLY A 395 10.26 -8.14 -11.18
C GLY A 395 9.28 -9.20 -10.69
N ASN A 396 8.24 -8.78 -9.98
CA ASN A 396 7.15 -9.61 -9.50
C ASN A 396 5.99 -9.68 -10.51
N ASN A 397 6.20 -9.17 -11.74
CA ASN A 397 5.19 -9.12 -12.79
C ASN A 397 3.94 -8.32 -12.36
N SER A 398 4.15 -7.29 -11.53
CA SER A 398 3.10 -6.45 -10.96
C SER A 398 3.24 -5.00 -11.43
N CYS A 399 2.11 -4.35 -11.69
CA CYS A 399 2.04 -2.91 -11.91
C CYS A 399 1.22 -2.28 -10.79
N THR A 400 1.69 -1.17 -10.24
CA THR A 400 1.01 -0.47 -9.13
C THR A 400 0.42 0.86 -9.58
N PRO A 401 -0.65 1.36 -8.92
CA PRO A 401 -1.18 2.70 -9.15
C PRO A 401 -0.12 3.81 -9.09
N ARG A 402 0.88 3.65 -8.21
CA ARG A 402 1.99 4.61 -8.10
C ARG A 402 2.79 4.72 -9.39
N TYR A 403 3.06 3.61 -10.08
CA TYR A 403 3.73 3.65 -11.38
C TYR A 403 2.88 4.47 -12.37
N MET A 404 1.59 4.15 -12.49
CA MET A 404 0.71 4.90 -13.39
C MET A 404 0.67 6.40 -13.08
N LEU A 405 0.66 6.80 -11.80
CA LEU A 405 0.65 8.20 -11.41
C LEU A 405 1.95 8.94 -11.75
N VAL A 406 3.12 8.31 -11.58
CA VAL A 406 4.39 8.93 -12.02
C VAL A 406 4.35 9.13 -13.53
N PHE A 407 4.02 8.07 -14.26
CA PHE A 407 3.98 8.11 -15.71
C PHE A 407 3.02 9.20 -16.21
N LEU A 408 1.81 9.27 -15.67
CA LEU A 408 0.84 10.31 -16.02
C LEU A 408 1.39 11.71 -15.76
N LYS A 409 2.08 11.93 -14.63
CA LYS A 409 2.68 13.24 -14.32
C LYS A 409 3.74 13.62 -15.33
N GLU A 410 4.69 12.71 -15.62
CA GLU A 410 5.70 12.96 -16.67
C GLU A 410 5.06 13.20 -18.03
N LEU A 411 4.00 12.45 -18.34
CA LEU A 411 3.33 12.50 -19.64
C LEU A 411 2.67 13.85 -19.88
N PHE A 412 1.93 14.35 -18.89
CA PHE A 412 1.30 15.66 -19.00
C PHE A 412 2.32 16.79 -18.87
N GLU A 413 3.39 16.64 -18.09
CA GLU A 413 4.50 17.61 -18.05
C GLU A 413 5.20 17.72 -19.41
N GLU A 414 5.53 16.59 -20.04
CA GLU A 414 6.16 16.55 -21.36
C GLU A 414 5.24 17.13 -22.44
N ALA A 415 3.95 16.76 -22.43
CA ALA A 415 2.97 17.32 -23.34
C ALA A 415 2.83 18.84 -23.16
N ASN A 416 2.75 19.33 -21.91
CA ASN A 416 2.69 20.77 -21.63
C ASN A 416 3.91 21.50 -22.18
N ASN A 417 5.12 20.99 -21.91
CA ASN A 417 6.36 21.57 -22.40
C ASN A 417 6.42 21.61 -23.93
N TYR A 418 5.94 20.57 -24.60
CA TYR A 418 5.89 20.49 -26.05
C TYR A 418 4.94 21.54 -26.66
N TYR A 419 3.69 21.61 -26.16
CA TYR A 419 2.68 22.51 -26.71
C TYR A 419 2.94 23.99 -26.36
N LEU A 420 3.54 24.28 -25.20
CA LEU A 420 3.97 25.64 -24.86
C LEU A 420 5.07 26.16 -25.80
N LYS A 421 5.97 25.27 -26.23
CA LYS A 421 7.05 25.60 -27.19
C LYS A 421 6.57 25.59 -28.64
N SER A 422 5.37 25.08 -28.90
CA SER A 422 4.81 24.90 -30.24
C SER A 422 3.46 25.64 -30.37
N PRO A 423 3.42 26.99 -30.24
CA PRO A 423 2.18 27.76 -30.15
C PRO A 423 1.29 27.66 -31.41
N ASN A 424 1.86 27.23 -32.53
CA ASN A 424 1.15 27.06 -33.80
C ASN A 424 0.47 25.68 -33.92
N VAL A 425 0.68 24.76 -32.98
CA VAL A 425 0.05 23.44 -33.00
C VAL A 425 -1.30 23.53 -32.32
N ILE A 426 -2.36 23.57 -33.13
CA ILE A 426 -3.74 23.54 -32.65
C ILE A 426 -4.19 22.08 -32.55
N VAL A 427 -4.46 21.61 -31.33
CA VAL A 427 -5.02 20.28 -31.11
C VAL A 427 -6.52 20.33 -31.36
N THR A 428 -6.97 19.69 -32.43
CA THR A 428 -8.40 19.53 -32.75
C THR A 428 -8.76 18.04 -32.80
N PRO A 429 -9.99 17.66 -32.42
CA PRO A 429 -10.46 16.30 -32.60
C PRO A 429 -10.39 15.89 -34.07
N VAL A 430 -9.83 14.72 -34.35
CA VAL A 430 -9.75 14.14 -35.70
C VAL A 430 -10.50 12.82 -35.75
N LEU A 431 -11.23 12.59 -36.84
CA LEU A 431 -11.91 11.32 -37.08
C LEU A 431 -10.89 10.27 -37.53
N HIS A 432 -10.73 9.20 -36.76
CA HIS A 432 -9.84 8.09 -37.07
C HIS A 432 -10.58 6.77 -36.92
N GLY A 433 -10.77 6.04 -38.03
CA GLY A 433 -11.47 4.75 -37.99
C GLY A 433 -12.92 4.82 -37.51
N GLY A 434 -13.61 5.95 -37.68
CA GLY A 434 -14.96 6.17 -37.15
C GLY A 434 -15.02 6.77 -35.73
N ASP A 435 -13.87 6.92 -35.07
CA ASP A 435 -13.75 7.46 -33.71
C ASP A 435 -13.17 8.89 -33.71
N TRP A 436 -13.81 9.83 -33.02
CA TRP A 436 -13.27 11.18 -32.84
C TRP A 436 -12.24 11.19 -31.70
N VAL A 437 -10.96 11.37 -32.04
CA VAL A 437 -9.85 11.33 -31.08
C VAL A 437 -9.09 12.64 -31.06
N TYR A 438 -8.60 13.06 -29.89
CA TYR A 438 -7.79 14.27 -29.77
C TYR A 438 -6.34 14.05 -30.22
N LYS A 439 -5.84 12.81 -30.12
CA LYS A 439 -4.46 12.43 -30.48
C LYS A 439 -3.42 13.39 -29.89
N LEU A 440 -3.63 13.72 -28.63
CA LEU A 440 -2.87 14.76 -27.95
C LEU A 440 -1.48 14.28 -27.53
N LEU A 441 -1.34 12.97 -27.31
CA LEU A 441 -0.13 12.35 -26.77
C LEU A 441 0.56 11.56 -27.87
N THR A 442 1.44 12.22 -28.65
CA THR A 442 2.17 11.56 -29.75
C THR A 442 3.04 10.41 -29.24
N PRO A 443 3.35 9.41 -30.09
CA PRO A 443 4.20 8.27 -29.71
C PRO A 443 5.54 8.69 -29.09
N GLU A 444 6.15 9.77 -29.58
CA GLU A 444 7.42 10.31 -29.08
C GLU A 444 7.27 10.92 -27.69
N LEU A 445 6.20 11.70 -27.46
CA LEU A 445 5.92 12.28 -26.14
C LEU A 445 5.66 11.19 -25.11
N VAL A 446 4.87 10.17 -25.48
CA VAL A 446 4.57 9.04 -24.60
C VAL A 446 5.83 8.27 -24.24
N TYR A 447 6.69 7.97 -25.23
CA TYR A 447 7.93 7.25 -24.97
C TYR A 447 8.92 8.08 -24.15
N GLY A 448 9.07 9.38 -24.46
CA GLY A 448 9.92 10.29 -23.70
C GLY A 448 9.49 10.41 -22.23
N ALA A 449 8.19 10.57 -21.97
CA ALA A 449 7.63 10.57 -20.62
C ALA A 449 7.84 9.24 -19.89
N TYR A 450 7.70 8.12 -20.60
CA TYR A 450 7.98 6.80 -20.04
C TYR A 450 9.45 6.67 -19.61
N LEU A 451 10.42 7.14 -20.39
CA LEU A 451 11.83 7.12 -20.02
C LEU A 451 12.12 7.94 -18.76
N LYS A 452 11.56 9.15 -18.66
CA LYS A 452 11.66 9.99 -17.44
C LYS A 452 11.03 9.31 -16.23
N ALA A 453 9.90 8.64 -16.42
CA ALA A 453 9.23 7.88 -15.37
C ALA A 453 10.10 6.71 -14.88
N LYS A 454 10.78 5.99 -15.78
CA LYS A 454 11.73 4.91 -15.43
C LYS A 454 12.85 5.40 -14.52
N GLU A 455 13.44 6.54 -14.83
CA GLU A 455 14.48 7.14 -13.99
C GLU A 455 13.96 7.45 -12.57
N LYS A 456 12.72 7.93 -12.46
CA LYS A 456 12.08 8.16 -11.16
C LYS A 456 11.81 6.84 -10.42
N TYR A 457 11.38 5.78 -11.11
CA TYR A 457 11.21 4.45 -10.50
C TYR A 457 12.51 3.89 -9.96
N ILE A 458 13.59 3.94 -10.76
CA ILE A 458 14.92 3.48 -10.37
C ILE A 458 15.41 4.25 -9.14
N ARG A 459 15.24 5.58 -9.11
CA ARG A 459 15.58 6.39 -7.94
C ARG A 459 14.76 6.04 -6.70
N HIS A 460 13.47 5.77 -6.85
CA HIS A 460 12.61 5.37 -5.73
C HIS A 460 12.98 3.99 -5.19
N ILE A 461 13.20 3.00 -6.06
CA ILE A 461 13.53 1.63 -5.62
C ILE A 461 14.93 1.54 -5.00
N ALA A 462 15.88 2.34 -5.47
CA ALA A 462 17.21 2.43 -4.87
C ALA A 462 17.19 2.99 -3.44
N LYS A 463 16.20 3.82 -3.09
CA LYS A 463 16.02 4.43 -1.76
C LYS A 463 15.08 3.66 -0.84
N VAL A 464 14.72 2.43 -1.21
CA VAL A 464 13.82 1.59 -0.39
C VAL A 464 14.50 1.12 0.89
N ASP A 465 15.82 0.90 0.83
CA ASP A 465 16.68 0.53 1.96
C ASP A 465 18.05 1.17 1.72
N ASP A 466 18.41 2.14 2.58
CA ASP A 466 19.65 2.91 2.45
C ASP A 466 20.89 2.01 2.48
N LYS A 467 20.82 0.82 3.10
CA LYS A 467 21.90 -0.17 3.11
C LYS A 467 22.30 -0.57 1.69
N TRP A 468 21.34 -0.72 0.78
CA TRP A 468 21.56 -1.30 -0.54
C TRP A 468 21.60 -0.27 -1.68
N ALA A 469 21.39 1.01 -1.38
CA ALA A 469 21.33 2.09 -2.37
C ALA A 469 22.61 2.15 -3.23
N GLN A 470 23.79 2.10 -2.59
CA GLN A 470 25.07 2.11 -3.28
C GLN A 470 25.27 0.87 -4.16
N ASN A 471 24.87 -0.31 -3.67
CA ASN A 471 24.97 -1.55 -4.43
C ASN A 471 24.07 -1.57 -5.67
N ILE A 472 22.87 -0.97 -5.59
CA ILE A 472 21.97 -0.81 -6.74
C ILE A 472 22.60 0.13 -7.78
N ALA A 473 23.16 1.26 -7.35
CA ALA A 473 23.83 2.19 -8.24
C ALA A 473 25.03 1.53 -8.94
N GLU A 474 25.86 0.79 -8.20
CA GLU A 474 26.98 0.03 -8.74
C GLU A 474 26.52 -1.06 -9.73
N LEU A 475 25.43 -1.76 -9.43
CA LEU A 475 24.83 -2.75 -10.33
C LEU A 475 24.38 -2.12 -11.64
N LEU A 476 23.69 -0.98 -11.58
CA LEU A 476 23.22 -0.26 -12.76
C LEU A 476 24.38 0.31 -13.60
N GLY A 477 25.46 0.74 -12.96
CA GLY A 477 26.68 1.18 -13.65
C GLY A 477 27.45 0.02 -14.30
N LYS A 478 27.61 -1.10 -13.61
CA LYS A 478 28.43 -2.24 -14.06
C LYS A 478 27.70 -3.23 -14.97
N LYS A 479 26.37 -3.25 -14.98
CA LYS A 479 25.61 -4.20 -15.82
C LYS A 479 25.87 -4.01 -17.32
N SER A 480 26.23 -2.81 -17.77
CA SER A 480 26.29 -2.47 -19.20
C SER A 480 25.03 -2.98 -19.94
N ASN A 481 25.19 -3.76 -21.00
CA ASN A 481 24.13 -4.41 -21.79
C ASN A 481 23.65 -5.76 -21.23
N LYS A 482 24.18 -6.21 -20.10
CA LYS A 482 23.80 -7.49 -19.48
C LYS A 482 22.36 -7.41 -18.97
N LYS A 483 21.56 -8.42 -19.34
CA LYS A 483 20.12 -8.49 -18.99
C LYS A 483 19.81 -9.53 -17.92
N THR A 484 20.71 -10.48 -17.72
CA THR A 484 20.54 -11.57 -16.77
C THR A 484 21.69 -11.60 -15.77
N PHE A 485 21.39 -11.96 -14.53
CA PHE A 485 22.35 -11.93 -13.43
C PHE A 485 22.25 -13.23 -12.64
N ASP A 486 23.38 -13.79 -12.24
CA ASP A 486 23.46 -14.91 -11.33
C ASP A 486 24.27 -14.51 -10.08
N TYR A 487 24.24 -15.35 -9.05
CA TYR A 487 24.97 -15.11 -7.81
C TYR A 487 26.47 -14.88 -8.03
N LYS A 488 27.10 -15.65 -8.92
CA LYS A 488 28.53 -15.53 -9.21
C LYS A 488 28.86 -14.15 -9.79
N TRP A 489 28.04 -13.65 -10.70
CA TRP A 489 28.22 -12.33 -11.28
C TRP A 489 28.03 -11.24 -10.23
N ILE A 490 26.96 -11.29 -9.43
CA ILE A 490 26.71 -10.29 -8.38
C ILE A 490 27.88 -10.24 -7.40
N ARG A 491 28.29 -11.38 -6.86
CA ARG A 491 29.41 -11.50 -5.93
C ARG A 491 30.72 -10.91 -6.49
N ASN A 492 31.00 -11.14 -7.77
CA ASN A 492 32.28 -10.75 -8.37
C ASN A 492 32.30 -9.30 -8.87
N ASN A 493 31.14 -8.68 -9.09
CA ASN A 493 31.07 -7.36 -9.71
C ASN A 493 30.59 -6.27 -8.77
N ILE A 494 29.92 -6.61 -7.67
CA ILE A 494 29.38 -5.65 -6.70
C ILE A 494 30.21 -5.67 -5.43
N THR A 495 30.48 -4.50 -4.88
CA THR A 495 31.32 -4.32 -3.70
C THR A 495 30.46 -4.42 -2.44
N PHE A 496 30.79 -5.36 -1.55
CA PHE A 496 30.07 -5.58 -0.30
C PHE A 496 30.94 -5.27 0.92
N VAL A 497 30.32 -4.74 1.97
CA VAL A 497 30.97 -4.56 3.29
C VAL A 497 30.74 -5.83 4.11
N GLY A 498 31.80 -6.51 4.51
CA GLY A 498 31.76 -7.79 5.26
C GLY A 498 31.96 -9.03 4.37
N ASP A 499 31.41 -10.18 4.78
CA ASP A 499 31.51 -11.40 3.96
C ASP A 499 30.71 -11.24 2.66
N ALA A 500 31.44 -11.16 1.55
CA ALA A 500 30.87 -11.01 0.22
C ALA A 500 29.90 -12.13 -0.16
N ASN A 501 30.04 -13.34 0.39
CA ASN A 501 29.12 -14.44 0.08
C ASN A 501 27.72 -14.19 0.67
N ASP A 502 27.68 -13.88 1.96
CA ASP A 502 26.42 -13.69 2.68
C ASP A 502 25.74 -12.38 2.27
N GLN A 503 26.54 -11.32 2.03
CA GLN A 503 25.99 -10.05 1.55
C GLN A 503 25.49 -10.16 0.11
N ALA A 504 26.18 -10.86 -0.80
CA ALA A 504 25.69 -11.05 -2.17
C ALA A 504 24.38 -11.85 -2.21
N LEU A 505 24.26 -12.88 -1.35
CA LEU A 505 23.04 -13.65 -1.20
C LEU A 505 21.90 -12.78 -0.67
N SER A 506 22.15 -12.03 0.41
CA SER A 506 21.19 -11.11 1.02
C SER A 506 20.73 -10.03 0.05
N PHE A 507 21.65 -9.50 -0.75
CA PHE A 507 21.35 -8.49 -1.77
C PHE A 507 20.47 -9.07 -2.88
N LEU A 508 20.73 -10.29 -3.35
CA LEU A 508 19.87 -10.94 -4.34
C LEU A 508 18.46 -11.22 -3.82
N ILE A 509 18.33 -11.67 -2.57
CA ILE A 509 17.04 -11.82 -1.90
C ILE A 509 16.33 -10.47 -1.89
N TYR A 510 17.01 -9.43 -1.42
CA TYR A 510 16.47 -8.08 -1.38
C TYR A 510 15.96 -7.60 -2.74
N LEU A 511 16.77 -7.70 -3.81
CA LEU A 511 16.39 -7.27 -5.16
C LEU A 511 15.21 -8.05 -5.73
N GLN A 512 15.12 -9.36 -5.47
CA GLN A 512 13.97 -10.16 -5.87
C GLN A 512 12.72 -9.69 -5.13
N VAL A 513 12.82 -9.55 -3.82
CA VAL A 513 11.67 -9.28 -2.94
C VAL A 513 11.08 -7.88 -3.21
N ILE A 514 11.90 -6.86 -3.42
CA ILE A 514 11.41 -5.51 -3.80
C ILE A 514 10.90 -5.44 -5.25
N GLY A 515 10.97 -6.54 -6.00
CA GLY A 515 10.56 -6.60 -7.39
C GLY A 515 11.52 -5.89 -8.34
N PHE A 516 12.79 -5.69 -7.97
CA PHE A 516 13.79 -5.13 -8.89
C PHE A 516 14.24 -6.18 -9.92
N PHE A 517 14.41 -7.44 -9.48
CA PHE A 517 14.71 -8.56 -10.35
C PHE A 517 13.52 -9.49 -10.53
N LYS A 518 13.39 -10.00 -11.76
CA LYS A 518 12.50 -11.10 -12.10
C LYS A 518 13.29 -12.41 -12.08
N VAL A 519 12.73 -13.46 -11.50
CA VAL A 519 13.33 -14.80 -11.55
C VAL A 519 13.02 -15.42 -12.91
N ARG A 520 14.06 -15.57 -13.74
CA ARG A 520 13.95 -16.19 -15.07
C ARG A 520 14.03 -17.72 -14.98
N LYS A 521 14.89 -18.24 -14.12
CA LYS A 521 15.00 -19.67 -13.81
C LYS A 521 14.97 -19.86 -12.30
N PHE A 522 13.93 -20.55 -11.83
CA PHE A 522 13.73 -20.82 -10.41
C PHE A 522 14.57 -22.02 -9.95
N ASP A 523 15.08 -21.93 -8.73
CA ASP A 523 15.71 -23.00 -7.96
C ASP A 523 15.42 -22.72 -6.47
N VAL A 524 15.35 -23.75 -5.64
CA VAL A 524 15.17 -23.57 -4.19
C VAL A 524 16.36 -22.79 -3.63
N ASP A 525 17.57 -23.11 -4.07
CA ASP A 525 18.78 -22.37 -3.72
C ASP A 525 18.92 -21.11 -4.58
N ILE A 526 18.82 -19.94 -3.94
CA ILE A 526 18.96 -18.63 -4.59
C ILE A 526 20.30 -18.50 -5.35
N ARG A 527 21.36 -19.17 -4.90
CA ARG A 527 22.68 -19.13 -5.55
C ARG A 527 22.65 -19.74 -6.95
N LYS A 528 21.66 -20.59 -7.25
CA LYS A 528 21.46 -21.26 -8.54
C LYS A 528 20.40 -20.59 -9.41
N ARG A 529 19.71 -19.57 -8.89
CA ARG A 529 18.70 -18.83 -9.66
C ARG A 529 19.34 -17.96 -10.73
N LEU A 530 18.62 -17.80 -11.83
CA LEU A 530 18.94 -16.81 -12.86
C LEU A 530 17.93 -15.68 -12.79
N PHE A 531 18.42 -14.47 -12.58
CA PHE A 531 17.63 -13.25 -12.49
C PHE A 531 17.67 -12.48 -13.81
N GLU A 532 16.63 -11.71 -14.11
CA GLU A 532 16.58 -10.77 -15.22
C GLU A 532 16.07 -9.40 -14.75
N LEU A 533 16.55 -8.34 -15.41
CA LEU A 533 16.08 -6.99 -15.16
C LEU A 533 14.82 -6.71 -16.02
N PRO A 534 13.67 -6.40 -15.41
CA PRO A 534 12.45 -6.03 -16.13
C PRO A 534 12.65 -4.84 -17.06
N ILE A 535 11.78 -4.72 -18.07
CA ILE A 535 11.75 -3.58 -19.00
C ILE A 535 11.62 -2.25 -18.24
N LEU A 536 10.92 -2.26 -17.10
CA LEU A 536 10.74 -1.08 -16.23
C LEU A 536 12.08 -0.52 -15.69
N TYR A 537 13.07 -1.37 -15.46
CA TYR A 537 14.36 -0.99 -14.86
C TYR A 537 15.53 -1.09 -15.83
N SER A 538 15.32 -1.58 -17.06
CA SER A 538 16.36 -1.61 -18.08
C SER A 538 16.71 -0.19 -18.53
N SER A 539 18.00 0.11 -18.71
CA SER A 539 18.41 1.37 -19.37
C SER A 539 17.95 1.33 -20.83
N ALA A 540 17.53 2.49 -21.37
CA ALA A 540 17.33 2.62 -22.81
C ALA A 540 18.70 2.58 -23.52
N SER A 541 18.77 1.93 -24.67
CA SER A 541 19.97 1.90 -25.51
C SER A 541 20.19 3.31 -26.07
N GLY A 542 20.98 4.14 -25.37
CA GLY A 542 21.28 5.51 -25.81
C GLY A 542 21.06 6.61 -24.78
N ALA A 543 20.80 6.29 -23.51
CA ALA A 543 21.02 7.25 -22.42
C ALA A 543 22.54 7.42 -22.24
N VAL A 544 23.10 8.29 -23.08
CA VAL A 544 24.46 8.82 -22.97
C VAL A 544 24.63 9.40 -21.57
N GLU A 545 25.74 9.03 -20.95
CA GLU A 545 26.43 9.71 -19.86
C GLU A 545 26.10 11.21 -19.79
N HIS A 546 25.15 11.60 -18.95
CA HIS A 546 25.10 12.96 -18.42
C HIS A 546 24.58 12.90 -16.98
N ASP A 547 25.53 13.16 -16.08
CA ASP A 547 25.44 13.56 -14.68
C ASP A 547 24.63 12.64 -13.74
N ILE A 548 25.34 11.64 -13.18
CA ILE A 548 25.15 11.17 -11.80
C ILE A 548 26.23 11.82 -10.94
#